data_AF-A8ES28-F1
#
_entry.id   AF-A8ES28-F1
#
_cell.length_a   1.000
_cell.length_b   1.000
_cell.length_c   1.000
_cell.angle_alpha   90.00
_cell.angle_beta   90.00
_cell.angle_gamma   90.00
#
_symmetry.space_group_name_H-M   'P 1'
#
loop_
_entity.id
_entity.type
_entity.pdbx_description
1 polymer ?
#
loop_
_entity_poly.entity_id
_entity_poly.type
_entity_poly.pdbx_seq_one_letter_code
_entity_poly.pdbx_strand_id
1 'polypeptide(L)'
;MDLTIIGTAFSHLKTSMDIAKLISDSASSLGEAETKLKLAELISSLADLKMELADIKVDLIDKDEAIRELNERLKEKESLSFDGKFYLKEGDNIPFCPICWESSKKSIHLILRNHYGYGKYQECEVCKTKYYIEE
;
A
#
# COMPACT_ATOMS: atom_id res chain seq x y z
N MET A 1 2.24 7.20 -6.38
CA MET A 1 2.27 8.47 -7.13
C MET A 1 3.12 9.42 -6.30
N ASP A 2 4.10 10.11 -6.85
CA ASP A 2 5.02 10.88 -6.04
C ASP A 2 4.32 12.09 -5.39
N LEU A 3 4.27 12.14 -4.05
CA LEU A 3 3.72 13.24 -3.26
C LEU A 3 4.37 14.60 -3.63
N THR A 4 5.58 14.58 -4.19
CA THR A 4 6.27 15.79 -4.69
C THR A 4 5.53 16.44 -5.86
N ILE A 5 4.86 15.67 -6.72
CA ILE A 5 4.12 16.18 -7.88
C ILE A 5 2.91 17.00 -7.41
N ILE A 6 2.19 16.51 -6.40
CA ILE A 6 1.04 17.21 -5.81
C ILE A 6 1.49 18.45 -5.04
N GLY A 7 2.60 18.37 -4.31
CA GLY A 7 3.20 19.54 -3.67
C GLY A 7 3.56 20.64 -4.67
N THR A 8 4.09 20.26 -5.83
CA THR A 8 4.42 21.18 -6.93
C THR A 8 3.16 21.81 -7.54
N ALA A 9 2.13 21.01 -7.81
CA ALA A 9 0.84 21.50 -8.30
C ALA A 9 0.19 22.51 -7.33
N PHE A 10 0.25 22.24 -6.02
CA PHE A 10 -0.25 23.14 -4.99
C PHE A 10 0.49 24.48 -4.96
N SER A 11 1.81 24.45 -5.14
CA SER A 11 2.65 25.67 -5.24
C SER A 11 2.27 26.52 -6.46
N HIS A 12 2.09 25.88 -7.62
CA HIS A 12 1.65 26.56 -8.84
C HIS A 12 0.26 27.19 -8.67
N LEU A 13 -0.70 26.47 -8.08
CA LEU A 13 -2.04 27.01 -7.82
C LEU A 13 -2.02 28.20 -6.85
N LYS A 14 -1.21 28.12 -5.78
CA LYS A 14 -1.02 29.25 -4.87
C LYS A 14 -0.48 30.47 -5.63
N THR A 15 0.48 30.26 -6.52
CA THR A 15 1.05 31.33 -7.34
C THR A 15 -0.01 31.95 -8.26
N SER A 16 -0.83 31.12 -8.92
CA SER A 16 -1.95 31.60 -9.75
C SER A 16 -2.99 32.38 -8.96
N MET A 17 -3.33 31.96 -7.74
CA MET A 17 -4.22 32.70 -6.85
C MET A 17 -3.65 34.06 -6.46
N ASP A 18 -2.36 34.09 -6.10
CA ASP A 18 -1.70 35.33 -5.67
C ASP A 18 -1.65 36.33 -6.85
N ILE A 19 -1.40 35.86 -8.08
CA ILE A 19 -1.50 36.68 -9.30
C ILE A 19 -2.93 37.19 -9.52
N ALA A 20 -3.94 36.32 -9.42
CA ALA A 20 -5.33 36.71 -9.60
C ALA A 20 -5.77 37.78 -8.57
N LYS A 21 -5.35 37.65 -7.32
CA LYS A 21 -5.60 38.67 -6.28
C LYS A 21 -4.97 40.01 -6.61
N LEU A 22 -3.69 40.02 -7.02
CA LEU A 22 -2.99 41.24 -7.39
C LEU A 22 -3.67 41.99 -8.55
N ILE A 23 -4.16 41.27 -9.55
CA ILE A 23 -4.91 41.87 -10.67
C ILE A 23 -6.22 42.49 -10.16
N SER A 24 -6.89 41.85 -9.19
CA SER A 24 -8.17 42.31 -8.62
C SER A 24 -8.03 43.61 -7.85
N ASP A 25 -6.98 43.68 -7.04
CA ASP A 25 -6.68 44.83 -6.19
C ASP A 25 -6.24 46.05 -7.02
N SER A 26 -5.67 45.82 -8.21
CA SER A 26 -5.07 46.88 -9.06
C SER A 26 -6.04 47.59 -10.00
N ALA A 27 -7.29 47.14 -10.11
CA ALA A 27 -8.26 47.78 -11.01
C ALA A 27 -8.96 48.98 -10.30
N SER A 28 -8.92 50.20 -10.88
CA SER A 28 -9.80 51.36 -10.54
C SER A 28 -10.62 52.05 -11.71
N SER A 29 -11.90 51.67 -11.98
CA SER A 29 -12.97 52.31 -12.80
C SER A 29 -14.19 51.38 -13.14
N LEU A 30 -15.30 51.93 -13.66
CA LEU A 30 -16.60 51.25 -13.92
C LEU A 30 -16.55 50.04 -14.89
N GLY A 31 -15.59 49.99 -15.83
CA GLY A 31 -15.33 48.83 -16.69
C GLY A 31 -14.69 47.64 -15.97
N GLU A 32 -14.29 47.83 -14.71
CA GLU A 32 -13.66 46.81 -13.89
C GLU A 32 -14.61 46.16 -12.91
N ALA A 33 -15.83 46.66 -12.73
CA ALA A 33 -16.78 45.97 -11.86
C ALA A 33 -17.05 44.55 -12.39
N GLU A 34 -17.23 44.41 -13.71
CA GLU A 34 -17.34 43.10 -14.37
C GLU A 34 -16.03 42.31 -14.30
N THR A 35 -14.88 42.97 -14.50
CA THR A 35 -13.56 42.32 -14.43
C THR A 35 -13.24 41.81 -13.02
N LYS A 36 -13.53 42.59 -11.98
CA LYS A 36 -13.41 42.23 -10.57
C LYS A 36 -14.34 41.08 -10.22
N LEU A 37 -15.56 41.07 -10.76
CA LEU A 37 -16.50 39.96 -10.57
C LEU A 37 -15.96 38.67 -11.18
N LYS A 38 -15.54 38.67 -12.45
CA LYS A 38 -14.95 37.49 -13.12
C LYS A 38 -13.68 37.00 -12.42
N LEU A 39 -12.90 37.91 -11.86
CA LEU A 39 -11.68 37.58 -11.15
C LEU A 39 -11.96 37.03 -9.75
N ALA A 40 -12.99 37.53 -9.07
CA ALA A 40 -13.49 36.93 -7.83
C ALA A 40 -14.01 35.50 -8.07
N GLU A 41 -14.74 35.27 -9.17
CA GLU A 41 -15.18 33.94 -9.60
C GLU A 41 -13.98 33.02 -9.88
N LEU A 42 -12.94 33.52 -10.57
CA LEU A 42 -11.71 32.77 -10.80
C LEU A 42 -10.99 32.41 -9.49
N ILE A 43 -10.86 33.36 -8.57
CA ILE A 43 -10.23 33.14 -7.26
C ILE A 43 -11.03 32.11 -6.46
N SER A 44 -12.37 32.16 -6.52
CA SER A 44 -13.24 31.17 -5.88
C SER A 44 -13.00 29.78 -6.47
N SER A 45 -13.03 29.65 -7.80
CA SER A 45 -12.79 28.37 -8.48
C SER A 45 -11.40 27.79 -8.19
N LEU A 46 -10.37 28.65 -8.09
CA LEU A 46 -9.04 28.22 -7.67
C LEU A 46 -9.05 27.74 -6.21
N ALA A 47 -9.79 28.42 -5.33
CA ALA A 47 -9.88 28.03 -3.91
C ALA A 47 -10.52 26.66 -3.75
N ASP A 48 -11.61 26.41 -4.48
CA ASP A 48 -12.27 25.11 -4.51
C ASP A 48 -11.33 24.01 -5.00
N LEU A 49 -10.64 24.24 -6.13
CA LEU A 49 -9.65 23.30 -6.67
C LEU A 49 -8.51 23.02 -5.68
N LYS A 50 -8.06 24.03 -4.93
CA LYS A 50 -7.04 23.87 -3.89
C LYS A 50 -7.53 23.00 -2.74
N MET A 51 -8.80 23.09 -2.37
CA MET A 51 -9.41 22.22 -1.37
C MET A 51 -9.48 20.77 -1.87
N GLU A 52 -9.96 20.55 -3.08
CA GLU A 52 -10.00 19.21 -3.70
C GLU A 52 -8.60 18.56 -3.75
N LEU A 53 -7.58 19.33 -4.11
CA LEU A 53 -6.19 18.85 -4.11
C LEU A 53 -5.65 18.56 -2.70
N ALA A 54 -6.11 19.29 -1.68
CA ALA A 54 -5.75 19.01 -0.30
C ALA A 54 -6.36 17.67 0.15
N ASP A 55 -7.62 17.42 -0.20
CA ASP A 55 -8.31 16.16 0.09
C ASP A 55 -7.63 14.98 -0.61
N ILE A 56 -7.30 15.12 -1.90
CA ILE A 56 -6.53 14.10 -2.66
C ILE A 56 -5.17 13.82 -2.00
N LYS A 57 -4.50 14.85 -1.48
CA LYS A 57 -3.22 14.68 -0.80
C LYS A 57 -3.37 13.86 0.48
N VAL A 58 -4.41 14.10 1.27
CA VAL A 58 -4.71 13.33 2.48
C VAL A 58 -5.00 11.88 2.12
N ASP A 59 -5.90 11.65 1.16
CA ASP A 59 -6.25 10.30 0.69
C ASP A 59 -5.04 9.48 0.22
N LEU A 60 -4.07 10.14 -0.43
CA LEU A 60 -2.84 9.48 -0.87
C LEU A 60 -1.91 9.13 0.30
N ILE A 61 -1.78 10.01 1.28
CA ILE A 61 -0.98 9.74 2.49
C ILE A 61 -1.55 8.52 3.21
N ASP A 62 -2.87 8.47 3.40
CA ASP A 62 -3.55 7.36 4.08
C ASP A 62 -3.39 6.05 3.31
N LYS A 63 -3.49 6.09 1.98
CA LYS A 63 -3.26 4.92 1.12
C LYS A 63 -1.80 4.44 1.16
N ASP A 64 -0.83 5.35 1.12
CA ASP A 64 0.58 5.00 1.19
C ASP A 64 0.94 4.40 2.57
N GLU A 65 0.34 4.89 3.65
CA GLU A 65 0.46 4.31 4.98
C GLU A 65 -0.14 2.90 5.03
N ALA A 66 -1.36 2.71 4.54
CA ALA A 66 -1.98 1.38 4.46
C ALA A 66 -1.14 0.40 3.62
N ILE A 67 -0.55 0.86 2.52
CA ILE A 67 0.37 0.05 1.71
C ILE A 67 1.61 -0.33 2.53
N ARG A 68 2.19 0.59 3.28
CA ARG A 68 3.35 0.33 4.16
C ARG A 68 3.00 -0.73 5.21
N GLU A 69 1.90 -0.57 5.92
CA GLU A 69 1.43 -1.53 6.94
C GLU A 69 1.14 -2.91 6.34
N LEU A 70 0.48 -2.97 5.18
CA LEU A 70 0.21 -4.23 4.51
C LEU A 70 1.50 -4.93 4.06
N ASN A 71 2.48 -4.18 3.58
CA ASN A 71 3.79 -4.71 3.22
C ASN A 71 4.57 -5.24 4.43
N GLU A 72 4.51 -4.56 5.57
CA GLU A 72 5.11 -5.04 6.82
C GLU A 72 4.43 -6.35 7.28
N ARG A 73 3.10 -6.39 7.28
CA ARG A 73 2.34 -7.61 7.60
C ARG A 73 2.61 -8.76 6.63
N LEU A 74 2.88 -8.47 5.36
CA LEU A 74 3.29 -9.48 4.38
C LEU A 74 4.67 -10.04 4.73
N LYS A 75 5.66 -9.19 5.05
CA LYS A 75 6.99 -9.63 5.49
C LYS A 75 6.92 -10.49 6.76
N GLU A 76 6.07 -10.14 7.73
CA GLU A 76 5.85 -10.94 8.93
C GLU A 76 5.19 -12.30 8.65
N LYS A 77 4.35 -12.40 7.62
CA LYS A 77 3.79 -13.68 7.17
C LYS A 77 4.84 -14.55 6.45
N GLU A 78 5.91 -13.95 5.96
CA GLU A 78 6.98 -14.62 5.22
C GLU A 78 8.16 -15.10 6.08
N SER A 79 8.16 -14.85 7.40
CA SER A 79 9.23 -15.31 8.29
C SER A 79 9.12 -16.81 8.62
N LEU A 80 9.39 -17.64 7.62
CA LEU A 80 9.69 -19.05 7.82
C LEU A 80 11.20 -19.27 7.81
N SER A 81 11.74 -19.88 8.86
CA SER A 81 13.12 -20.35 8.92
C SER A 81 13.21 -21.76 8.36
N PHE A 82 14.21 -22.02 7.52
CA PHE A 82 14.49 -23.36 7.03
C PHE A 82 15.47 -24.08 7.97
N ASP A 83 15.09 -25.23 8.51
CA ASP A 83 15.91 -26.01 9.46
C ASP A 83 16.87 -27.02 8.78
N GLY A 84 16.90 -27.02 7.44
CA GLY A 84 17.65 -27.97 6.62
C GLY A 84 16.79 -29.09 6.02
N LYS A 85 15.55 -29.30 6.52
CA LYS A 85 14.58 -30.25 5.96
C LYS A 85 13.22 -29.61 5.70
N PHE A 86 12.76 -28.74 6.60
CA PHE A 86 11.45 -28.12 6.59
C PHE A 86 11.51 -26.62 6.89
N TYR A 87 10.43 -25.93 6.54
CA TYR A 87 10.21 -24.55 6.96
C TYR A 87 9.41 -24.54 8.26
N LEU A 88 9.85 -23.75 9.24
CA LEU A 88 9.12 -23.52 10.49
C LEU A 88 8.88 -22.03 10.69
N LYS A 89 7.80 -21.71 11.40
CA LYS A 89 7.55 -20.35 11.86
C LYS A 89 7.90 -20.27 13.34
N GLU A 90 8.49 -19.16 13.77
CA GLU A 90 8.73 -18.93 15.20
C GLU A 90 7.42 -19.04 15.99
N GLY A 91 7.42 -19.87 17.04
CA GLY A 91 6.23 -20.17 17.85
C GLY A 91 5.27 -21.23 17.29
N ASP A 92 5.54 -21.78 16.09
CA ASP A 92 4.79 -22.89 15.50
C ASP A 92 5.65 -24.15 15.44
N ASN A 93 5.17 -25.23 16.06
CA ASN A 93 5.90 -26.51 16.12
C ASN A 93 5.58 -27.44 14.95
N ILE A 94 4.67 -27.06 14.06
CA ILE A 94 4.28 -27.88 12.92
C ILE A 94 5.01 -27.38 11.67
N PRO A 95 5.82 -28.22 11.00
CA PRO A 95 6.56 -27.81 9.82
C PRO A 95 5.63 -27.55 8.63
N PHE A 96 6.05 -26.63 7.76
CA PHE A 96 5.42 -26.31 6.49
C PHE A 96 6.05 -27.10 5.35
N CYS A 97 5.24 -27.42 4.34
CA CYS A 97 5.67 -28.13 3.13
C CYS A 97 6.69 -27.30 2.32
N PRO A 98 7.94 -27.77 2.16
CA PRO A 98 8.96 -27.05 1.40
C PRO A 98 8.57 -26.80 -0.05
N ILE A 99 7.95 -27.78 -0.72
CA ILE A 99 7.57 -27.64 -2.13
C ILE A 99 6.54 -26.54 -2.31
N CYS A 100 5.48 -26.51 -1.50
CA CYS A 100 4.44 -25.48 -1.60
C CYS A 100 4.98 -24.08 -1.26
N TRP A 101 5.89 -23.99 -0.30
CA TRP A 101 6.51 -22.72 0.09
C TRP A 101 7.47 -22.20 -1.00
N GLU A 102 8.37 -23.03 -1.52
CA GLU A 102 9.36 -22.60 -2.51
C GLU A 102 8.74 -22.32 -3.88
N SER A 103 7.77 -23.13 -4.32
CA SER A 103 7.13 -22.96 -5.64
C SER A 103 6.09 -21.84 -5.68
N SER A 104 5.37 -21.60 -4.58
CA SER A 104 4.17 -20.75 -4.60
C SER A 104 3.97 -19.88 -3.36
N LYS A 105 4.95 -19.84 -2.44
CA LYS A 105 4.88 -19.11 -1.17
C LYS A 105 3.63 -19.45 -0.35
N LYS A 106 3.17 -20.70 -0.44
CA LYS A 106 2.05 -21.24 0.33
C LYS A 106 2.56 -21.98 1.55
N SER A 107 2.31 -21.43 2.74
CA SER A 107 2.62 -22.04 4.03
C SER A 107 1.59 -23.12 4.38
N ILE A 108 1.72 -24.31 3.80
CA ILE A 108 0.84 -25.45 4.09
C ILE A 108 1.47 -26.33 5.16
N HIS A 109 0.83 -26.48 6.32
CA HIS A 109 1.28 -27.40 7.37
C HIS A 109 1.33 -28.84 6.89
N LEU A 110 2.38 -29.55 7.28
CA LEU A 110 2.50 -30.98 7.09
C LEU A 110 1.71 -31.72 8.18
N ILE A 111 1.01 -32.78 7.79
CA ILE A 111 0.27 -33.63 8.71
C ILE A 111 1.08 -34.90 8.98
N LEU A 112 1.30 -35.20 10.26
CA LEU A 112 1.90 -36.48 10.66
C LEU A 112 0.91 -37.62 10.40
N ARG A 113 1.34 -38.59 9.61
CA ARG A 113 0.62 -39.82 9.31
C ARG A 113 1.45 -41.01 9.80
N ASN A 114 0.77 -42.05 10.24
CA ASN A 114 1.40 -43.30 10.65
C ASN A 114 0.87 -44.42 9.76
N HIS A 115 1.76 -45.18 9.13
CA HIS A 115 1.39 -46.36 8.38
C HIS A 115 1.81 -47.60 9.16
N TYR A 116 0.83 -48.44 9.53
CA TYR A 116 1.11 -49.71 10.19
C TYR A 116 2.14 -50.50 9.37
N GLY A 117 3.28 -50.83 10.00
CA GLY A 117 4.38 -51.61 9.42
C GLY A 117 5.41 -50.84 8.59
N TYR A 118 5.21 -49.57 8.26
CA TYR A 118 6.11 -48.80 7.36
C TYR A 118 6.66 -47.49 7.96
N GLY A 119 6.35 -47.21 9.23
CA GLY A 119 6.88 -46.04 9.95
C GLY A 119 6.01 -44.78 9.82
N LYS A 120 6.54 -43.68 10.37
CA LYS A 120 5.88 -42.37 10.38
C LYS A 120 6.35 -41.51 9.21
N TYR A 121 5.43 -40.78 8.61
CA TYR A 121 5.75 -39.81 7.57
C TYR A 121 4.90 -38.54 7.75
N GLN A 122 5.41 -37.44 7.23
CA GLN A 122 4.68 -36.18 7.12
C GLN A 122 4.17 -36.01 5.69
N GLU A 123 2.93 -35.56 5.54
CA GLU A 123 2.29 -35.40 4.23
C GLU A 123 1.66 -34.01 4.08
N CYS A 124 1.83 -33.42 2.90
CA CYS A 124 1.12 -32.19 2.53
C CYS A 124 -0.25 -32.53 1.93
N GLU A 125 -1.32 -31.96 2.48
CA GLU A 125 -2.68 -32.20 1.96
C GLU A 125 -2.93 -31.59 0.57
N VAL A 126 -2.11 -30.62 0.15
CA VAL A 126 -2.30 -29.92 -1.13
C VAL A 126 -1.53 -30.61 -2.26
N CYS A 127 -0.22 -30.82 -2.10
CA CYS A 127 0.61 -31.42 -3.16
C CYS A 127 0.83 -32.93 -3.01
N LYS A 128 0.34 -33.54 -1.92
CA LYS A 128 0.43 -34.98 -1.61
C LYS A 128 1.86 -35.55 -1.52
N THR A 129 2.87 -34.68 -1.37
CA THR A 129 4.25 -35.11 -1.12
C THR A 129 4.37 -35.69 0.29
N LYS A 130 5.12 -36.80 0.40
CA LYS A 130 5.38 -37.53 1.64
C LYS A 130 6.86 -37.41 2.02
N TYR A 131 7.12 -37.11 3.28
CA TYR A 131 8.45 -36.99 3.87
C TYR A 131 8.57 -38.02 4.99
N TYR A 132 9.37 -39.07 4.77
CA TYR A 132 9.57 -40.11 5.77
C TYR A 132 10.49 -39.60 6.88
N ILE A 133 10.09 -39.83 8.13
CA ILE A 133 10.88 -39.43 9.30
C ILE A 133 11.66 -40.68 9.73
N GLU A 134 12.98 -40.65 9.54
CA GLU A 134 13.88 -41.65 10.10
C GLU A 134 13.94 -41.48 11.63
N GLU A 135 13.79 -42.58 12.38
CA GLU A 135 13.86 -42.59 13.86
C GLU A 135 15.29 -42.39 14.38
#